data_AF-A0A8X7PDH5-F1
#
_entry.id   AF-A0A8X7PDH5-F1
#
_cell.length_a   1.000
_cell.length_b   1.000
_cell.length_c   1.000
_cell.angle_alpha   90.00
_cell.angle_beta   90.00
_cell.angle_gamma   90.00
#
_symmetry.space_group_name_H-M   'P 1'
#
loop_
_entity.id
_entity.type
_entity.pdbx_description
1 polymer ?
#
loop_
_entity_poly.entity_id
_entity_poly.type
_entity_poly.pdbx_seq_one_letter_code
_entity_poly.pdbx_strand_id
1 'polypeptide(L)'
;MEPETAAFKWEGKQAAQVNGVTAEQAWLVLSDFCNVHEWFPTVDTCRRVEGTDGQTGLVRYCASNTTKKRKPDGLTSVWSRSINQTVFEL
;
A
#
# COMPACT_ATOMS: atom_id res chain seq x y z
N MET A 1 32.39 -11.86 18.83
CA MET A 1 31.44 -10.76 19.04
C MET A 1 31.15 -10.26 17.63
N GLU A 2 30.15 -10.85 16.98
CA GLU A 2 29.81 -10.52 15.59
C GLU A 2 29.23 -9.10 15.55
N PRO A 3 29.68 -8.21 14.66
CA PRO A 3 29.12 -6.88 14.55
C PRO A 3 27.70 -6.98 13.99
N GLU A 4 26.72 -6.72 14.85
CA GLU A 4 25.34 -6.50 14.47
C GLU A 4 25.30 -5.27 13.54
N THR A 5 25.16 -5.50 12.23
CA THR A 5 24.92 -4.43 11.27
C THR A 5 23.54 -3.85 11.60
N ALA A 6 23.51 -2.75 12.35
CA ALA A 6 22.29 -2.01 12.66
C ALA A 6 21.60 -1.65 11.33
N ALA A 7 20.59 -2.42 10.96
CA ALA A 7 19.83 -2.18 9.75
C ALA A 7 19.07 -0.85 9.94
N PHE A 8 19.31 0.12 9.05
CA PHE A 8 18.55 1.36 9.07
C PHE A 8 17.08 1.06 8.79
N LYS A 9 16.22 1.37 9.76
CA LYS A 9 14.77 1.31 9.61
C LYS A 9 14.30 2.58 8.89
N TRP A 10 13.71 2.40 7.71
CA TRP A 10 13.11 3.50 6.97
C TRP A 10 11.70 3.79 7.51
N GLU A 11 11.41 5.06 7.78
CA GLU A 11 10.09 5.56 8.20
C GLU A 11 9.68 6.74 7.32
N GLY A 12 8.39 6.84 7.01
CA GLY A 12 7.86 7.92 6.17
C GLY A 12 6.36 8.12 6.37
N LYS A 13 5.91 9.36 6.20
CA LYS A 13 4.48 9.75 6.28
C LYS A 13 4.13 10.59 5.07
N GLN A 14 2.98 10.31 4.46
CA GLN A 14 2.42 11.10 3.38
C GLN A 14 0.95 11.44 3.71
N ALA A 15 0.51 12.63 3.28
CA ALA A 15 -0.88 13.05 3.36
C ALA A 15 -1.31 13.62 2.01
N ALA A 16 -2.60 13.46 1.69
CA ALA A 16 -3.22 14.06 0.52
C ALA A 16 -4.58 14.62 0.94
N GLN A 17 -4.90 15.84 0.50
CA GLN A 17 -6.20 16.43 0.73
C GLN A 17 -7.21 15.87 -0.29
N VAL A 18 -8.32 15.35 0.21
CA VAL A 18 -9.45 14.88 -0.60
C VAL A 18 -10.64 15.80 -0.33
N ASN A 19 -11.11 16.49 -1.35
CA ASN A 19 -12.24 17.42 -1.24
C ASN A 19 -13.54 16.74 -1.69
N GLY A 20 -14.66 17.13 -1.08
CA GLY A 20 -15.99 16.65 -1.49
C GLY A 20 -16.36 15.24 -1.01
N VAL A 21 -15.57 14.66 -0.10
CA VAL A 21 -15.78 13.33 0.47
C VAL A 21 -15.68 13.44 2.00
N THR A 22 -16.60 12.80 2.74
CA THR A 22 -16.51 12.76 4.21
C THR A 22 -15.47 11.73 4.67
N ALA A 23 -15.06 11.80 5.94
CA ALA A 23 -14.13 10.83 6.50
C ALA A 23 -14.68 9.39 6.42
N GLU A 24 -15.99 9.21 6.64
CA GLU A 24 -16.66 7.91 6.57
C GLU A 24 -16.67 7.36 5.14
N GLN A 25 -16.94 8.21 4.15
CA GLN A 25 -16.91 7.83 2.75
C GLN A 25 -15.49 7.45 2.29
N ALA A 26 -14.49 8.22 2.70
CA ALA A 26 -13.09 7.88 2.45
C ALA A 26 -12.71 6.55 3.14
N TRP A 27 -13.18 6.34 4.36
CA TRP A 27 -12.94 5.11 5.10
C TRP A 27 -13.57 3.89 4.44
N LEU A 28 -14.77 3.98 3.86
CA LEU A 28 -15.37 2.86 3.12
C LEU A 28 -14.47 2.34 1.99
N VAL A 29 -13.80 3.26 1.28
CA VAL A 29 -12.83 2.91 0.23
C VAL A 29 -11.54 2.34 0.81
N LEU A 30 -10.99 2.98 1.86
CA LEU A 30 -9.71 2.59 2.44
C LEU A 30 -9.78 1.29 3.26
N SER A 31 -10.93 0.98 3.85
CA SER A 31 -11.17 -0.22 4.64
C SER A 31 -11.37 -1.47 3.78
N ASP A 32 -11.64 -1.30 2.48
CA ASP A 32 -11.67 -2.40 1.52
C ASP A 32 -10.25 -2.85 1.15
N PHE A 33 -9.62 -3.53 2.11
CA PHE A 33 -8.20 -3.85 2.11
C PHE A 33 -7.76 -4.72 0.93
N CYS A 34 -8.61 -5.61 0.43
CA CYS A 34 -8.30 -6.53 -0.66
C CYS A 34 -8.61 -5.95 -2.05
N ASN A 35 -9.56 -5.02 -2.17
CA ASN A 35 -10.00 -4.48 -3.45
C ASN A 35 -9.43 -3.09 -3.76
N VAL A 36 -8.31 -2.71 -3.15
CA VAL A 36 -7.59 -1.45 -3.41
C VAL A 36 -7.35 -1.18 -4.92
N HIS A 37 -7.16 -2.22 -5.72
CA HIS A 37 -6.97 -2.10 -7.16
C HIS A 37 -8.19 -1.55 -7.92
N GLU A 38 -9.39 -1.59 -7.34
CA GLU A 38 -10.59 -0.97 -7.91
C GLU A 38 -10.58 0.56 -7.77
N TRP A 39 -9.87 1.06 -6.75
CA TRP A 39 -9.86 2.47 -6.38
C TRP A 39 -8.58 3.18 -6.80
N PHE A 40 -7.45 2.46 -6.87
CA PHE A 40 -6.13 3.02 -7.16
C PHE A 40 -5.61 2.53 -8.51
N PRO A 41 -5.54 3.40 -9.54
CA PRO A 41 -5.20 3.00 -10.91
C PRO A 41 -3.74 2.54 -11.07
N THR A 42 -2.90 2.78 -10.07
CA THR A 42 -1.51 2.34 -10.04
C THR A 42 -1.35 0.90 -9.59
N VAL A 43 -2.40 0.25 -9.08
CA VAL A 43 -2.41 -1.15 -8.66
C VAL A 43 -3.17 -1.97 -9.70
N ASP A 44 -2.51 -2.92 -10.33
CA ASP A 44 -3.14 -3.73 -11.40
C ASP A 44 -3.99 -4.87 -10.84
N THR A 45 -3.55 -5.47 -9.74
CA THR A 45 -4.31 -6.50 -9.04
C THR A 45 -4.08 -6.38 -7.56
N CYS A 46 -5.14 -6.59 -6.80
CA CYS A 46 -5.00 -6.98 -5.42
C CYS A 46 -6.05 -8.04 -5.06
N ARG A 47 -5.62 -9.09 -4.34
CA ARG A 47 -6.51 -10.19 -3.93
C ARG A 47 -6.09 -10.78 -2.60
N ARG A 48 -7.06 -11.36 -1.91
CA ARG A 48 -6.81 -12.13 -0.69
C ARG A 48 -6.00 -13.39 -0.98
N VAL A 49 -5.06 -13.69 -0.09
CA VAL A 49 -4.27 -14.92 -0.08
C VAL A 49 -4.63 -15.78 1.13
N GLU A 50 -4.84 -15.14 2.29
CA GLU A 50 -5.15 -15.81 3.54
C GLU A 50 -6.02 -14.92 4.45
N GLY A 51 -6.79 -15.54 5.34
CA GLY A 51 -7.65 -14.87 6.32
C GLY A 51 -9.04 -14.52 5.80
N THR A 52 -9.77 -13.74 6.61
CA THR A 52 -11.15 -13.31 6.36
C THR A 52 -11.24 -11.80 6.37
N ASP A 53 -12.00 -11.22 5.44
CA ASP A 53 -12.19 -9.75 5.39
C ASP A 53 -12.77 -9.23 6.71
N GLY A 54 -12.26 -8.08 7.16
CA GLY A 54 -12.64 -7.48 8.43
C GLY A 54 -11.98 -8.10 9.68
N GLN A 55 -11.09 -9.09 9.52
CA GLN A 55 -10.34 -9.68 10.62
C GLN A 55 -8.84 -9.35 10.56
N THR A 56 -8.23 -9.25 11.73
CA THR A 56 -6.77 -9.10 11.84
C THR A 56 -6.07 -10.38 11.39
N GLY A 57 -4.86 -10.23 10.84
CA GLY A 57 -4.10 -11.36 10.29
C GLY A 57 -4.40 -11.72 8.84
N LEU A 58 -5.33 -11.01 8.18
CA LEU A 58 -5.57 -11.17 6.75
C LEU A 58 -4.35 -10.76 5.92
N VAL A 59 -4.04 -11.56 4.88
CA VAL A 59 -2.90 -11.36 3.98
C VAL A 59 -3.41 -11.14 2.55
N ARG A 60 -2.90 -10.10 1.89
CA ARG A 60 -3.17 -9.77 0.49
C ARG A 60 -1.93 -9.89 -0.39
N TYR A 61 -2.15 -10.31 -1.63
CA TYR A 61 -1.20 -10.17 -2.73
C TYR A 61 -1.64 -8.97 -3.57
N CYS A 62 -0.79 -7.95 -3.69
CA CYS A 62 -1.00 -6.87 -4.66
C CYS A 62 0.20 -6.77 -5.60
N ALA A 63 -0.06 -6.41 -6.87
CA ALA A 63 0.97 -6.17 -7.86
C ALA A 63 0.63 -4.99 -8.78
N SER A 64 1.67 -4.35 -9.27
CA SER A 64 1.61 -3.21 -10.19
C SER A 64 2.66 -3.40 -11.28
N ASN A 65 2.25 -3.22 -12.53
CA ASN A 65 3.12 -3.23 -13.69
C ASN A 65 3.43 -1.79 -14.10
N THR A 66 4.71 -1.43 -14.08
CA THR A 66 5.19 -0.06 -14.35
C THR A 66 5.12 0.34 -15.83
N THR A 67 4.56 -0.53 -16.68
CA THR A 67 4.43 -0.31 -18.14
C THR A 67 3.33 0.68 -18.51
N LYS A 68 2.39 0.97 -17.59
CA LYS A 68 1.36 1.99 -17.81
C LYS A 68 1.95 3.40 -17.59
N LYS A 69 2.54 3.95 -18.66
CA LYS A 69 2.97 5.36 -18.83
C LYS A 69 4.16 5.80 -17.95
N ARG A 70 5.31 5.15 -18.07
CA ARG A 70 6.58 5.82 -17.70
C ARG A 70 7.03 6.69 -18.88
N LYS A 71 7.16 8.02 -18.69
CA LYS A 71 8.04 8.79 -19.59
C LYS A 71 9.46 8.24 -19.43
N PRO A 72 10.27 8.19 -20.50
CA PRO A 72 11.58 7.56 -20.46
C PRO A 72 12.60 8.54 -19.88
N ASP A 73 12.61 8.73 -18.57
CA ASP A 73 13.75 9.33 -17.87
C ASP A 73 14.03 8.57 -16.57
N GLY A 74 14.95 7.61 -16.65
CA GLY A 74 15.56 6.95 -15.50
C GLY A 74 14.84 5.70 -15.02
N LEU A 75 15.49 4.54 -15.22
CA LEU A 75 15.12 3.30 -14.54
C LEU A 75 15.36 3.44 -13.03
N THR A 76 14.33 3.76 -12.27
CA THR A 76 14.27 3.43 -10.84
C THR A 76 13.35 2.22 -10.68
N SER A 77 13.95 1.07 -10.44
CA SER A 77 13.23 -0.09 -9.93
C SER A 77 12.91 0.21 -8.47
N VAL A 78 11.75 0.83 -8.21
CA VAL A 78 11.28 1.04 -6.84
C VAL A 78 10.77 -0.30 -6.31
N TRP A 79 11.62 -0.98 -5.55
CA TRP A 79 11.23 -2.13 -4.75
C TRP A 79 10.40 -1.63 -3.57
N SER A 80 9.09 -1.53 -3.75
CA SER A 80 8.17 -1.27 -2.64
C SER A 80 7.95 -2.56 -1.86
N ARG A 81 8.76 -2.78 -0.81
CA ARG A 81 8.44 -3.78 0.21
C ARG A 81 7.30 -3.20 1.04
N SER A 82 6.07 -3.56 0.71
CA SER A 82 4.89 -3.14 1.48
C SER A 82 4.99 -3.76 2.87
N ILE A 83 5.47 -2.99 3.85
CA ILE A 83 5.35 -3.35 5.27
C ILE A 83 3.86 -3.23 5.59
N ASN A 84 3.22 -4.36 5.88
CA ASN A 84 1.85 -4.41 6.38
C ASN A 84 1.83 -3.84 7.80
N GLN A 85 1.78 -2.51 7.91
CA GLN A 85 1.29 -1.85 9.11
C GLN A 85 0.78 -0.46 8.73
N THR A 86 -0.39 -0.43 8.08
CA THR A 86 -1.16 0.81 8.03
C THR A 86 -1.88 0.93 9.37
N VAL A 87 -1.22 1.57 10.33
CA VAL A 87 -1.92 2.11 11.50
C VAL A 87 -2.51 3.44 11.03
N PHE A 88 -3.81 3.43 10.72
CA PHE A 88 -4.57 4.68 10.69
C PHE A 88 -4.84 5.06 12.15
N GLU A 89 -3.90 5.79 12.75
CA GLU A 89 -4.20 6.53 13.97
C GLU A 89 -5.01 7.77 13.57
N LEU A 90 -6.23 7.86 14.12
CA LEU A 90 -7.06 9.06 14.14
C LEU A 90 -6.52 10.04 15.18
#